data_AF-A0A965PR55-F1
#
_entry.id   AF-A0A965PR55-F1
#
_cell.length_a   1.000
_cell.length_b   1.000
_cell.length_c   1.000
_cell.angle_alpha   90.00
_cell.angle_beta   90.00
_cell.angle_gamma   90.00
#
_symmetry.space_group_name_H-M   'P 1'
#
loop_
_entity.id
_entity.type
_entity.pdbx_description
1 polymer ?
#
loop_
_entity_poly.entity_id
_entity_poly.type
_entity_poly.pdbx_seq_one_letter_code
_entity_poly.pdbx_strand_id
1 'polypeptide(L)'
;MKTDSYSSRGIGIRNTMDIAKEIIRNWTSDALDLSNLGLTELPTLPEGLRILYCSNNRLDKLPDTLPNSIRLINCSYNQLTTLPETLPASLVYLSCSYNRLTHLPDTLPKGLLELYCNNNQITKMPELPPDLLELVCAYNPMTTFPRILDYAERCMRVRNRSQTPVAS
;
A
#
# COMPACT_ATOMS: atom_id res chain seq x y z
N MET A 1 15.03 9.40 -30.57
CA MET A 1 13.82 9.60 -29.74
C MET A 1 14.23 10.50 -28.59
N LYS A 2 13.75 11.74 -28.56
CA LYS A 2 14.24 12.77 -27.65
C LYS A 2 13.69 12.54 -26.24
N THR A 3 14.60 12.40 -25.29
CA THR A 3 14.38 12.64 -23.87
C THR A 3 14.27 14.14 -23.68
N ASP A 4 13.06 14.66 -23.51
CA ASP A 4 12.88 16.06 -23.15
C ASP A 4 13.16 16.21 -21.64
N SER A 5 14.39 16.59 -21.34
CA SER A 5 14.78 17.14 -20.05
C SER A 5 14.00 18.43 -19.81
N TYR A 6 13.15 18.44 -18.79
CA TYR A 6 12.39 19.62 -18.38
C TYR A 6 13.34 20.76 -17.99
N SER A 7 13.54 21.67 -18.94
CA SER A 7 14.33 22.90 -18.80
C SER A 7 13.65 23.85 -17.80
N SER A 8 14.38 24.13 -16.74
CA SER A 8 14.19 25.17 -15.73
C SER A 8 13.95 26.56 -16.33
N ARG A 9 12.67 26.98 -16.41
CA ARG A 9 12.28 28.39 -16.50
C ARG A 9 11.11 28.63 -15.54
N GLY A 10 11.42 29.26 -14.40
CA GLY A 10 10.46 29.63 -13.34
C GLY A 10 10.38 28.63 -12.18
N ILE A 11 11.51 28.26 -11.55
CA ILE A 11 11.50 27.34 -10.40
C ILE A 11 11.18 28.14 -9.12
N GLY A 12 9.90 28.41 -8.90
CA GLY A 12 9.36 28.39 -7.54
C GLY A 12 9.36 26.93 -7.07
N ILE A 13 9.67 26.69 -5.80
CA ILE A 13 9.56 25.36 -5.18
C ILE A 13 8.12 24.88 -5.40
N ARG A 14 7.88 24.03 -6.41
CA ARG A 14 6.54 23.49 -6.62
C ARG A 14 6.22 22.66 -5.39
N ASN A 15 5.17 23.06 -4.68
CA ASN A 15 4.62 22.26 -3.60
C ASN A 15 4.34 20.86 -4.14
N THR A 16 4.70 19.83 -3.40
CA THR A 16 4.52 18.43 -3.80
C THR A 16 3.07 18.12 -4.14
N MET A 17 2.13 18.79 -3.46
CA MET A 17 0.70 18.74 -3.75
C MET A 17 0.32 19.35 -5.11
N ASP A 18 0.98 20.43 -5.54
CA ASP A 18 0.71 21.04 -6.85
C ASP A 18 1.15 20.13 -7.99
N ILE A 19 2.28 19.42 -7.79
CA ILE A 19 2.75 18.39 -8.73
C ILE A 19 1.72 17.26 -8.83
N ALA A 20 1.23 16.75 -7.69
CA ALA A 20 0.22 15.68 -7.68
C ALA A 20 -1.08 16.12 -8.40
N LYS A 21 -1.53 17.36 -8.18
CA LYS A 21 -2.69 17.93 -8.88
C LYS A 21 -2.44 18.08 -10.39
N GLU A 22 -1.23 18.46 -10.80
CA GLU A 22 -0.85 18.54 -12.22
C GLU A 22 -0.85 17.16 -12.89
N ILE A 23 -0.35 16.12 -12.20
CA ILE A 23 -0.41 14.73 -12.68
C ILE A 23 -1.87 14.30 -12.88
N ILE A 24 -2.75 14.56 -11.90
CA ILE A 24 -4.17 14.20 -11.99
C ILE A 24 -4.89 14.95 -13.12
N ARG A 25 -4.60 16.24 -13.31
CA ARG A 25 -5.20 17.01 -14.41
C ARG A 25 -4.86 16.46 -15.80
N ASN A 26 -3.69 15.83 -15.94
CA ASN A 26 -3.23 15.23 -17.20
C ASN A 26 -3.47 13.70 -17.25
N TRP A 27 -4.14 13.14 -16.25
CA TRP A 27 -4.43 11.71 -16.17
C TRP A 27 -5.47 11.32 -17.22
N THR A 28 -5.10 10.36 -18.07
CA THR A 28 -5.91 9.85 -19.19
C THR A 28 -5.88 8.31 -19.30
N SER A 29 -5.26 7.65 -18.31
CA SER A 29 -4.99 6.20 -18.28
C SER A 29 -5.78 5.53 -17.16
N ASP A 30 -5.73 4.21 -17.05
CA ASP A 30 -6.29 3.46 -15.91
C ASP A 30 -5.44 3.58 -14.63
N ALA A 31 -4.18 3.98 -14.77
CA ALA A 31 -3.19 4.05 -13.70
C ALA A 31 -2.77 5.48 -13.37
N LEU A 32 -2.74 5.80 -12.08
CA LEU A 32 -2.28 7.07 -11.53
C LEU A 32 -1.06 6.79 -10.64
N ASP A 33 0.09 7.37 -11.01
CA ASP A 33 1.32 7.28 -10.22
C ASP A 33 1.61 8.61 -9.52
N LEU A 34 1.53 8.58 -8.20
CA LEU A 34 1.86 9.65 -7.26
C LEU A 34 3.05 9.26 -6.37
N SER A 35 3.84 8.27 -6.76
CA SER A 35 4.97 7.78 -5.97
C SER A 35 6.13 8.78 -5.96
N ASN A 36 6.93 8.76 -4.90
CA ASN A 36 8.17 9.56 -4.78
C ASN A 36 7.97 11.08 -4.85
N LEU A 37 6.78 11.57 -4.50
CA LEU A 37 6.47 13.00 -4.53
C LEU A 37 6.71 13.68 -3.18
N GLY A 38 6.97 12.93 -2.11
CA GLY A 38 7.09 13.50 -0.76
C GLY A 38 5.74 14.00 -0.21
N LEU A 39 4.63 13.41 -0.67
CA LEU A 39 3.28 13.76 -0.22
C LEU A 39 3.07 13.41 1.25
N THR A 40 2.45 14.31 2.00
CA THR A 40 1.96 14.05 3.36
C THR A 40 0.49 13.63 3.36
N GLU A 41 -0.24 13.95 2.29
CA GLU A 41 -1.63 13.52 2.05
C GLU A 41 -1.84 13.29 0.56
N LEU A 42 -2.84 12.48 0.20
CA LEU A 42 -3.25 12.30 -1.20
C LEU A 42 -4.24 13.40 -1.62
N PRO A 43 -4.13 13.93 -2.85
CA PRO A 43 -5.21 14.72 -3.44
C PRO A 43 -6.45 13.86 -3.67
N THR A 44 -7.57 14.52 -3.99
CA THR A 44 -8.79 13.84 -4.45
C THR A 44 -8.49 12.99 -5.68
N LEU A 45 -8.78 11.70 -5.60
CA LEU A 45 -8.55 10.74 -6.66
C LEU A 45 -9.66 10.83 -7.72
N PRO A 46 -9.34 10.66 -9.01
CA PRO A 46 -10.36 10.67 -10.05
C PRO A 46 -11.29 9.46 -9.95
N GLU A 47 -12.56 9.67 -10.25
CA GLU A 47 -13.53 8.58 -10.44
C GLU A 47 -13.09 7.67 -11.59
N GLY A 48 -13.38 6.38 -11.50
CA GLY A 48 -12.98 5.39 -12.50
C GLY A 48 -11.51 4.94 -12.42
N LEU A 49 -10.69 5.53 -11.54
CA LEU A 49 -9.31 5.10 -11.32
C LEU A 49 -9.25 3.59 -11.00
N ARG A 50 -8.35 2.86 -11.67
CA ARG A 50 -8.19 1.40 -11.48
C ARG A 50 -6.92 1.02 -10.75
N ILE A 51 -5.84 1.77 -10.95
CA ILE A 51 -4.52 1.45 -10.39
C ILE A 51 -3.95 2.71 -9.73
N LEU A 52 -3.67 2.63 -8.43
CA LEU A 52 -3.06 3.71 -7.66
C LEU A 52 -1.66 3.29 -7.18
N TYR A 53 -0.65 4.00 -7.64
CA TYR A 53 0.68 3.99 -7.04
C TYR A 53 0.87 5.26 -6.21
N CYS A 54 1.08 5.12 -4.91
CA CYS A 54 1.38 6.23 -4.00
C CYS A 54 2.54 5.89 -3.05
N SER A 55 3.42 5.00 -3.50
CA SER A 55 4.55 4.50 -2.72
C SER A 55 5.63 5.56 -2.48
N ASN A 56 6.49 5.35 -1.49
CA ASN A 56 7.65 6.22 -1.21
C ASN A 56 7.24 7.69 -0.99
N ASN A 57 6.23 7.90 -0.16
CA ASN A 57 5.77 9.21 0.29
C ASN A 57 5.90 9.33 1.81
N ARG A 58 5.26 10.33 2.40
CA ARG A 58 5.20 10.58 3.85
C ARG A 58 3.76 10.55 4.34
N LEU A 59 2.90 9.77 3.68
CA LEU A 59 1.48 9.65 4.02
C LEU A 59 1.35 9.03 5.41
N ASP A 60 0.61 9.70 6.29
CA ASP A 60 0.23 9.18 7.61
C ASP A 60 -1.13 8.47 7.57
N LYS A 61 -1.97 8.80 6.58
CA LYS A 61 -3.24 8.13 6.26
C LYS A 61 -3.50 8.10 4.75
N LEU A 62 -4.35 7.16 4.32
CA LEU A 62 -5.05 7.25 3.04
C LEU A 62 -6.39 7.97 3.24
N PRO A 63 -7.04 8.48 2.18
CA PRO A 63 -8.40 8.98 2.26
C PRO A 63 -9.37 7.91 2.79
N ASP A 64 -10.30 8.30 3.67
CA ASP A 64 -11.31 7.40 4.26
C ASP A 64 -12.20 6.74 3.20
N THR A 65 -12.33 7.38 2.03
CA THR A 65 -13.05 6.85 0.87
C THR A 65 -12.13 6.82 -0.34
N LEU A 66 -12.01 5.64 -0.94
CA LEU A 66 -11.27 5.41 -2.17
C LEU A 66 -12.27 5.08 -3.31
N PRO A 67 -12.00 5.48 -4.56
CA PRO A 67 -12.84 5.10 -5.69
C PRO A 67 -13.07 3.58 -5.76
N ASN A 68 -14.33 3.17 -5.82
CA ASN A 68 -14.70 1.75 -5.80
C ASN A 68 -14.21 0.96 -7.03
N SER A 69 -13.79 1.64 -8.11
CA SER A 69 -13.19 1.05 -9.31
C SER A 69 -11.74 0.60 -9.14
N ILE A 70 -11.08 0.98 -8.04
CA ILE A 70 -9.66 0.65 -7.82
C ILE A 70 -9.49 -0.86 -7.61
N ARG A 71 -8.64 -1.45 -8.44
CA ARG A 71 -8.25 -2.87 -8.40
C ARG A 71 -6.86 -3.09 -7.82
N LEU A 72 -5.99 -2.08 -7.86
CA LEU A 72 -4.62 -2.17 -7.37
C LEU A 72 -4.27 -0.92 -6.55
N ILE A 73 -3.76 -1.14 -5.34
CA ILE A 73 -3.16 -0.09 -4.51
C ILE A 73 -1.75 -0.52 -4.12
N ASN A 74 -0.78 0.36 -4.39
CA ASN A 74 0.53 0.30 -3.79
C ASN A 74 0.79 1.58 -2.98
N CYS A 75 0.64 1.47 -1.67
CA CYS A 75 0.94 2.53 -0.69
C CYS A 75 2.15 2.19 0.18
N SER A 76 3.04 1.31 -0.31
CA SER A 76 4.25 0.91 0.43
C SER A 76 5.22 2.07 0.68
N TYR A 77 6.10 1.92 1.66
CA TYR A 77 7.09 2.94 2.03
C TYR A 77 6.45 4.30 2.34
N ASN A 78 5.54 4.28 3.32
CA ASN A 78 4.88 5.47 3.85
C ASN A 78 4.96 5.46 5.40
N GLN A 79 4.14 6.27 6.06
CA GLN A 79 4.07 6.37 7.52
C GLN A 79 2.68 5.99 8.05
N LEU A 80 1.92 5.20 7.27
CA LEU A 80 0.54 4.85 7.56
C LEU A 80 0.46 4.10 8.89
N THR A 81 -0.42 4.54 9.79
CA THR A 81 -0.70 3.86 11.06
C THR A 81 -1.95 3.00 10.99
N THR A 82 -2.87 3.33 10.08
CA THR A 82 -4.07 2.58 9.73
C THR A 82 -4.31 2.61 8.22
N LEU A 83 -5.19 1.73 7.75
CA LEU A 83 -5.82 1.83 6.43
C LEU A 83 -7.29 2.25 6.61
N PRO A 84 -7.98 2.71 5.55
CA PRO A 84 -9.42 2.92 5.61
C PRO A 84 -10.15 1.64 5.98
N GLU A 85 -11.13 1.73 6.88
CA GLU A 85 -11.92 0.56 7.34
C GLU A 85 -12.65 -0.14 6.19
N THR A 86 -13.01 0.62 5.15
CA THR A 86 -13.62 0.08 3.93
C THR A 86 -12.68 0.27 2.75
N LEU A 87 -12.14 -0.84 2.25
CA LEU A 87 -11.37 -0.88 1.01
C LEU A 87 -12.30 -1.08 -0.20
N PRO A 88 -11.90 -0.65 -1.42
CA PRO A 88 -12.69 -0.86 -2.63
C PRO A 88 -13.06 -2.33 -2.81
N ALA A 89 -14.35 -2.62 -3.05
CA ALA A 89 -14.82 -3.99 -3.23
C ALA A 89 -14.21 -4.69 -4.46
N SER A 90 -13.70 -3.92 -5.44
CA SER A 90 -13.04 -4.43 -6.64
C SER A 90 -11.53 -4.66 -6.48
N LEU A 91 -10.97 -4.39 -5.29
CA LEU A 91 -9.55 -4.48 -5.01
C LEU A 91 -9.07 -5.94 -5.10
N VAL A 92 -8.03 -6.16 -5.90
CA VAL A 92 -7.41 -7.47 -6.16
C VAL A 92 -5.99 -7.54 -5.61
N TYR A 93 -5.29 -6.41 -5.59
CA TYR A 93 -3.92 -6.30 -5.10
C TYR A 93 -3.79 -5.15 -4.09
N LEU A 94 -3.20 -5.44 -2.93
CA LEU A 94 -2.85 -4.44 -1.93
C LEU A 94 -1.40 -4.62 -1.46
N SER A 95 -0.57 -3.60 -1.66
CA SER A 95 0.72 -3.47 -0.99
C SER A 95 0.71 -2.27 -0.06
N CYS A 96 0.80 -2.55 1.24
CA CYS A 96 0.95 -1.60 2.33
C CYS A 96 2.23 -1.87 3.15
N SER A 97 3.21 -2.54 2.53
CA SER A 97 4.47 -2.91 3.16
C SER A 97 5.31 -1.69 3.55
N TYR A 98 6.19 -1.83 4.56
CA TYR A 98 7.04 -0.74 5.05
C TYR A 98 6.23 0.49 5.46
N ASN A 99 5.32 0.28 6.41
CA ASN A 99 4.51 1.32 7.04
C ASN A 99 4.59 1.16 8.58
N ARG A 100 3.68 1.79 9.31
CA ARG A 100 3.57 1.71 10.78
C ARG A 100 2.22 1.12 11.19
N LEU A 101 1.62 0.28 10.34
CA LEU A 101 0.29 -0.28 10.57
C LEU A 101 0.29 -1.15 11.82
N THR A 102 -0.63 -0.90 12.75
CA THR A 102 -0.80 -1.73 13.95
C THR A 102 -1.81 -2.85 13.77
N HIS A 103 -2.68 -2.70 12.76
CA HIS A 103 -3.69 -3.64 12.33
C HIS A 103 -4.02 -3.40 10.85
N LEU A 104 -4.67 -4.39 10.23
CA LEU A 104 -5.38 -4.24 8.96
C LEU A 104 -6.88 -4.06 9.25
N PRO A 105 -7.68 -3.58 8.29
CA PRO A 105 -9.14 -3.53 8.43
C PRO A 105 -9.71 -4.92 8.78
N ASP A 106 -10.74 -4.95 9.63
CA ASP A 106 -11.35 -6.20 10.10
C ASP A 106 -11.93 -7.04 8.95
N THR A 107 -12.35 -6.39 7.86
CA THR A 107 -12.85 -7.04 6.65
C THR A 107 -12.01 -6.64 5.44
N LEU A 108 -11.36 -7.62 4.82
CA LEU A 108 -10.68 -7.44 3.54
C LEU A 108 -11.64 -7.72 2.37
N PRO A 109 -11.45 -7.07 1.20
CA PRO A 109 -12.26 -7.34 0.01
C PRO A 109 -12.21 -8.84 -0.36
N LYS A 110 -13.38 -9.45 -0.59
CA LYS A 110 -13.48 -10.89 -0.91
C LYS A 110 -12.68 -11.30 -2.15
N GLY A 111 -12.54 -10.38 -3.11
CA GLY A 111 -11.77 -10.60 -4.35
C GLY A 111 -10.28 -10.27 -4.26
N LEU A 112 -9.76 -9.96 -3.07
CA LEU A 112 -8.33 -9.67 -2.88
C LEU A 112 -7.53 -10.98 -3.02
N LEU A 113 -6.62 -11.00 -4.00
CA LEU A 113 -5.79 -12.16 -4.33
C LEU A 113 -4.37 -12.03 -3.79
N GLU A 114 -3.86 -10.80 -3.65
CA GLU A 114 -2.49 -10.54 -3.24
C GLU A 114 -2.43 -9.46 -2.15
N LEU A 115 -1.81 -9.81 -1.01
CA LEU A 115 -1.63 -8.93 0.14
C LEU A 115 -0.18 -8.89 0.61
N TYR A 116 0.42 -7.70 0.53
CA TYR A 116 1.78 -7.43 1.00
C TYR A 116 1.74 -6.42 2.15
N CYS A 117 1.86 -6.91 3.38
CA CYS A 117 1.83 -6.11 4.61
C CYS A 117 3.08 -6.28 5.49
N ASN A 118 4.19 -6.77 4.92
CA ASN A 118 5.44 -6.95 5.65
C ASN A 118 6.09 -5.64 6.10
N ASN A 119 6.94 -5.71 7.14
CA ASN A 119 7.56 -4.54 7.78
C ASN A 119 6.51 -3.54 8.26
N ASN A 120 5.67 -3.98 9.20
CA ASN A 120 4.67 -3.19 9.89
C ASN A 120 4.70 -3.54 11.39
N GLN A 121 3.71 -3.06 12.15
CA GLN A 121 3.54 -3.31 13.58
C GLN A 121 2.27 -4.14 13.85
N ILE A 122 1.85 -4.96 12.88
CA ILE A 122 0.62 -5.75 12.95
C ILE A 122 0.80 -6.86 14.00
N THR A 123 -0.09 -6.90 14.98
CA THR A 123 -0.05 -7.90 16.06
C THR A 123 -0.98 -9.10 15.82
N LYS A 124 -2.02 -8.89 15.00
CA LYS A 124 -3.03 -9.89 14.66
C LYS A 124 -3.52 -9.68 13.23
N MET A 125 -3.70 -10.77 12.49
CA MET A 125 -4.30 -10.73 11.15
C MET A 125 -5.84 -10.81 11.23
N PRO A 126 -6.56 -10.09 10.35
CA PRO A 126 -8.00 -10.28 10.17
C PRO A 126 -8.28 -11.62 9.49
N GLU A 127 -9.56 -11.94 9.30
CA GLU A 127 -9.94 -13.05 8.43
C GLU A 127 -9.46 -12.78 7.00
N LEU A 128 -8.75 -13.75 6.43
CA LEU A 128 -8.22 -13.61 5.07
C LEU A 128 -9.31 -13.98 4.05
N PRO A 129 -9.34 -13.32 2.89
CA PRO A 129 -10.19 -13.75 1.78
C PRO A 129 -9.95 -15.22 1.43
N PRO A 130 -11.00 -16.00 1.14
CA PRO A 130 -10.87 -17.43 0.87
C PRO A 130 -10.02 -17.74 -0.35
N ASP A 131 -10.00 -16.83 -1.34
CA ASP A 131 -9.27 -16.98 -2.60
C ASP A 131 -7.90 -16.28 -2.59
N LEU A 132 -7.39 -15.87 -1.43
CA LEU A 132 -6.09 -15.19 -1.32
C LEU A 132 -4.96 -16.13 -1.80
N LEU A 133 -4.27 -15.72 -2.86
CA LEU A 133 -3.20 -16.50 -3.50
C LEU A 133 -1.83 -16.22 -2.87
N GLU A 134 -1.59 -14.97 -2.46
CA GLU A 134 -0.31 -14.56 -1.90
C GLU A 134 -0.47 -13.66 -0.67
N LEU A 135 0.25 -14.03 0.38
CA LEU A 135 0.38 -13.24 1.60
C LEU A 135 1.84 -13.07 1.98
N VAL A 136 2.30 -11.82 2.01
CA VAL A 136 3.63 -11.46 2.53
C VAL A 136 3.47 -10.57 3.76
N CYS A 137 3.65 -11.17 4.94
CA CYS A 137 3.41 -10.53 6.25
C CYS A 137 4.61 -10.58 7.21
N ALA A 138 5.80 -10.93 6.70
CA ALA A 138 7.02 -11.00 7.49
C ALA A 138 7.36 -9.66 8.20
N TYR A 139 8.17 -9.72 9.26
CA TYR A 139 8.58 -8.53 10.03
C TYR A 139 7.38 -7.74 10.58
N ASN A 140 6.48 -8.46 11.23
CA ASN A 140 5.40 -7.93 12.06
C ASN A 140 5.47 -8.63 13.43
N PRO A 141 5.11 -7.96 14.54
CA PRO A 141 5.14 -8.53 15.89
C PRO A 141 3.97 -9.50 16.17
N MET A 142 3.56 -10.30 15.19
CA MET A 142 2.45 -11.25 15.33
C MET A 142 2.86 -12.43 16.23
N THR A 143 1.98 -12.80 17.16
CA THR A 143 2.17 -13.99 18.01
C THR A 143 1.55 -15.24 17.40
N THR A 144 0.59 -15.07 16.49
CA THR A 144 -0.08 -16.14 15.77
C THR A 144 -0.12 -15.84 14.28
N PHE A 145 0.12 -16.86 13.47
CA PHE A 145 -0.05 -16.75 12.01
C PHE A 145 -1.47 -17.16 11.64
N PRO A 146 -2.10 -16.46 10.68
CA PRO A 146 -3.39 -16.87 10.16
C PRO A 146 -3.26 -18.28 9.56
N ARG A 147 -4.21 -19.16 9.88
CA ARG A 147 -4.28 -20.46 9.22
C ARG A 147 -4.72 -20.22 7.78
N ILE A 148 -3.78 -20.29 6.85
CA ILE A 148 -4.13 -20.39 5.43
C ILE A 148 -4.62 -21.82 5.24
N LEU A 149 -5.93 -22.00 5.05
CA LEU A 149 -6.51 -23.28 4.69
C LEU A 149 -5.93 -23.66 3.30
N ASP A 150 -5.28 -24.83 3.24
CA ASP A 150 -4.87 -25.57 2.04
C ASP A 150 -3.70 -25.13 1.14
N TYR A 151 -2.97 -24.03 1.41
CA TYR A 151 -1.78 -23.67 0.58
C TYR A 151 -0.47 -23.37 1.35
N ALA A 152 -0.45 -23.61 2.66
CA ALA A 152 0.57 -23.12 3.61
C ALA A 152 2.03 -23.57 3.39
N GLU A 153 2.37 -24.37 2.38
CA GLU A 153 3.74 -24.83 2.14
C GLU A 153 4.55 -24.03 1.09
N ARG A 154 3.93 -23.15 0.27
CA ARG A 154 4.68 -22.50 -0.82
C ARG A 154 5.38 -21.18 -0.48
N CYS A 155 4.92 -20.41 0.51
CA CYS A 155 5.47 -19.07 0.79
C CYS A 155 5.87 -18.82 2.26
N MET A 156 6.05 -19.85 3.08
CA MET A 156 6.68 -19.67 4.39
C MET A 156 8.20 -19.56 4.25
N ARG A 157 8.74 -18.38 3.89
CA ARG A 157 10.10 -18.00 4.35
C ARG A 157 9.99 -17.29 5.69
N VAL A 158 9.59 -18.07 6.69
CA VAL A 158 9.84 -17.74 8.10
C VAL A 158 11.36 -17.79 8.30
N ARG A 159 12.03 -16.65 8.15
CA ARG A 159 13.36 -16.45 8.73
C ARG A 159 13.27 -15.36 9.77
N ASN A 160 12.75 -15.74 10.93
CA ASN A 160 13.06 -15.04 12.17
C ASN A 160 14.51 -15.41 12.55
N ARG A 161 15.51 -14.78 11.93
CA ARG A 161 16.91 -14.81 12.36
C ARG A 161 17.31 -13.43 12.90
N SER A 162 16.69 -13.01 13.99
CA SER A 162 17.22 -11.90 14.81
C SER A 162 16.61 -11.84 16.21
N GLN A 163 16.46 -13.00 16.87
CA GLN A 163 16.41 -13.06 18.33
C GLN A 163 17.29 -14.22 18.79
N THR A 164 18.61 -14.03 18.71
CA THR A 164 19.52 -14.70 19.65
C THR A 164 19.36 -14.00 20.99
N PRO A 165 18.97 -14.68 22.09
CA PRO A 165 19.16 -14.12 23.40
C PRO A 165 20.67 -14.00 23.60
N VAL A 166 21.15 -12.79 23.86
CA VAL A 166 22.49 -12.62 24.42
C VAL A 166 22.41 -13.19 25.83
N ALA A 167 22.97 -14.38 26.03
CA ALA A 167 23.19 -14.91 27.36
C ALA A 167 24.33 -14.11 28.00
N SER A 168 24.06 -13.49 29.15
CA SER A 168 25.04 -13.11 30.16
C SER A 168 24.35 -13.11 31.51
#